data_AF-A0A2A7NB02-F1
#
_entry.id   AF-A0A2A7NB02-F1
#
_cell.length_a   1.000
_cell.length_b   1.000
_cell.length_c   1.000
_cell.angle_alpha   90.00
_cell.angle_beta   90.00
_cell.angle_gamma   90.00
#
_symmetry.space_group_name_H-M   'P 1'
#
loop_
_entity.id
_entity.type
_entity.pdbx_description
1 polymer ?
#
loop_
_entity_poly.entity_id
_entity_poly.type
_entity_poly.pdbx_seq_one_letter_code
_entity_poly.pdbx_strand_id
1 'polypeptide(L)'
;MYLKAYPWIMRQFWDRVRDGMSAGEAGLAVGVSVHSGRRWFADAGGVRPKFLDEGPRKRPRLTLGERVVIDVGVRMGRSIRKIAEELGRAPSTVMREIERNAFCYGRYRQRYRFGAPKKGGRDAKPRYRAAGAQARAQQRARRPKPGKLAVNARLHDEVQTRLLEKYSPQQIARRLQL
;
A
#
# COMPACT_ATOMS: atom_id res chain seq x y z
N MET A 1 -8.92 -1.45 -10.64
CA MET A 1 -9.25 -0.16 -9.98
C MET A 1 -9.98 -0.34 -8.64
N TYR A 2 -10.85 -1.34 -8.48
CA TYR A 2 -11.63 -1.61 -7.25
C TYR A 2 -10.87 -2.26 -6.07
N LEU A 3 -9.72 -2.88 -6.30
CA LEU A 3 -8.85 -3.52 -5.27
C LEU A 3 -8.34 -2.59 -4.15
N LYS A 4 -8.60 -1.28 -4.24
CA LYS A 4 -8.06 -0.27 -3.31
C LYS A 4 -9.07 0.25 -2.29
N ALA A 5 -10.38 0.10 -2.52
CA ALA A 5 -11.40 0.79 -1.74
C ALA A 5 -11.83 0.03 -0.47
N TYR A 6 -11.91 -1.32 -0.50
CA TYR A 6 -12.40 -2.10 0.64
C TYR A 6 -11.64 -3.44 0.80
N PRO A 7 -10.50 -3.45 1.53
CA PRO A 7 -9.68 -4.66 1.71
C PRO A 7 -10.39 -5.83 2.40
N TRP A 8 -11.44 -5.56 3.18
CA TRP A 8 -12.22 -6.57 3.89
C TRP A 8 -13.24 -7.26 2.96
N ILE A 9 -13.91 -6.52 2.06
CA ILE A 9 -14.79 -7.08 1.01
C ILE A 9 -14.00 -8.03 0.12
N MET A 10 -12.80 -7.60 -0.31
CA MET A 10 -11.92 -8.46 -1.09
C MET A 10 -11.51 -9.72 -0.33
N ARG A 11 -11.27 -9.63 0.99
CA ARG A 11 -10.95 -10.83 1.79
C ARG A 11 -12.12 -11.81 1.80
N GLN A 12 -13.32 -11.34 2.11
CA GLN A 12 -14.53 -12.16 2.10
C GLN A 12 -14.78 -12.79 0.73
N PHE A 13 -14.57 -12.05 -0.36
CA PHE A 13 -14.68 -12.59 -1.72
C PHE A 13 -13.76 -13.80 -1.92
N TRP A 14 -12.49 -13.67 -1.53
CA TRP A 14 -11.51 -14.75 -1.67
C TRP A 14 -11.69 -15.88 -0.65
N ASP A 15 -12.34 -15.63 0.48
CA ASP A 15 -12.79 -16.69 1.39
C ASP A 15 -13.91 -17.51 0.73
N ARG A 16 -14.92 -16.87 0.13
CA ARG A 16 -15.99 -17.58 -0.61
C ARG A 16 -15.48 -18.39 -1.80
N VAL A 17 -14.52 -17.85 -2.55
CA VAL A 17 -13.86 -18.59 -3.64
C VAL A 17 -13.10 -19.81 -3.11
N ARG A 18 -12.44 -19.68 -1.95
CA ARG A 18 -11.75 -20.81 -1.30
C ARG A 18 -12.74 -21.89 -0.87
N ASP A 19 -13.93 -21.50 -0.43
CA ASP A 19 -15.01 -22.41 -0.03
C ASP A 19 -15.69 -23.11 -1.22
N GLY A 20 -15.22 -22.88 -2.45
CA GLY A 20 -15.67 -23.55 -3.67
C GLY A 20 -16.65 -22.76 -4.53
N MET A 21 -17.02 -21.53 -4.12
CA MET A 21 -17.89 -20.69 -4.96
C MET A 21 -17.15 -20.22 -6.21
N SER A 22 -17.88 -20.11 -7.33
CA SER A 22 -17.35 -19.46 -8.53
C SER A 22 -17.10 -17.97 -8.27
N ALA A 23 -16.19 -17.36 -9.04
CA ALA A 23 -15.91 -15.93 -8.92
C ALA A 23 -17.14 -15.03 -9.14
N GLY A 24 -18.13 -15.50 -9.90
CA GLY A 24 -19.40 -14.79 -10.09
C GLY A 24 -20.27 -14.82 -8.83
N GLU A 25 -20.46 -16.00 -8.25
CA GLU A 25 -21.24 -16.21 -7.02
C GLU A 25 -20.60 -15.53 -5.82
N ALA A 26 -19.27 -15.64 -5.69
CA ALA A 26 -18.52 -14.95 -4.66
C ALA A 26 -18.66 -13.43 -4.77
N GLY A 27 -18.75 -12.90 -5.99
CA GLY A 27 -19.02 -11.47 -6.23
C GLY A 27 -20.38 -11.05 -5.70
N LEU A 28 -21.44 -11.79 -6.05
CA LEU A 28 -22.79 -11.53 -5.55
C LEU A 28 -22.86 -11.63 -4.02
N ALA A 29 -22.22 -12.64 -3.44
CA ALA A 29 -22.20 -12.88 -2.00
C ALA A 29 -21.56 -11.74 -1.18
N VAL A 30 -20.66 -10.94 -1.79
CA VAL A 30 -20.05 -9.76 -1.15
C VAL A 30 -20.66 -8.43 -1.61
N GLY A 31 -21.78 -8.49 -2.33
CA GLY A 31 -22.53 -7.30 -2.75
C GLY A 31 -21.99 -6.60 -4.00
N VAL A 32 -21.25 -7.29 -4.88
CA VAL A 32 -20.84 -6.76 -6.19
C VAL A 32 -21.45 -7.54 -7.35
N SER A 33 -21.47 -6.95 -8.55
CA SER A 33 -21.98 -7.65 -9.73
C SER A 33 -21.14 -8.87 -10.11
N VAL A 34 -21.78 -9.88 -10.74
CA VAL A 34 -21.12 -11.07 -11.28
C VAL A 34 -19.93 -10.70 -12.17
N HIS A 35 -20.09 -9.69 -13.03
CA HIS A 35 -19.03 -9.19 -13.89
C HIS A 35 -17.84 -8.65 -13.08
N SER A 36 -18.11 -7.87 -12.03
CA SER A 36 -17.07 -7.37 -11.13
C SER A 36 -16.33 -8.48 -10.41
N GLY A 37 -17.06 -9.49 -9.90
CA GLY A 37 -16.46 -10.66 -9.24
C GLY A 37 -15.54 -11.46 -10.17
N ARG A 38 -16.01 -11.78 -11.39
CA ARG A 38 -15.18 -12.43 -12.43
C ARG A 38 -13.93 -11.61 -12.75
N ARG A 39 -14.09 -10.30 -12.90
CA ARG A 39 -12.97 -9.41 -13.20
C ARG A 39 -11.97 -9.33 -12.05
N TRP A 40 -12.42 -9.33 -10.79
CA TRP A 40 -11.53 -9.35 -9.63
C TRP A 40 -10.68 -10.62 -9.57
N PHE A 41 -11.27 -11.77 -9.91
CA PHE A 41 -10.57 -13.04 -10.00
C PHE A 41 -9.53 -13.03 -11.12
N ALA A 42 -9.91 -12.58 -12.32
CA ALA A 42 -9.03 -12.49 -13.49
C ALA A 42 -7.87 -11.49 -13.27
N ASP A 43 -8.16 -10.29 -12.74
CA ASP A 43 -7.16 -9.25 -12.42
C ASP A 43 -6.11 -9.77 -11.40
N ALA A 44 -6.45 -10.76 -10.58
CA ALA A 44 -5.55 -11.40 -9.62
C ALA A 44 -4.85 -12.66 -10.17
N GLY A 45 -5.12 -13.06 -11.42
CA GLY A 45 -4.60 -14.30 -12.02
C GLY A 45 -5.17 -15.57 -11.41
N GLY A 46 -6.36 -15.51 -10.82
CA GLY A 46 -7.02 -16.66 -10.18
C GLY A 46 -6.40 -17.13 -8.86
N VAL A 47 -5.39 -16.41 -8.34
CA VAL A 47 -4.73 -16.72 -7.08
C VAL A 47 -5.08 -15.66 -6.05
N ARG A 48 -5.43 -16.11 -4.83
CA ARG A 48 -5.72 -15.20 -3.72
C ARG A 48 -4.53 -14.26 -3.47
N PRO A 49 -4.70 -12.94 -3.62
CA PRO A 49 -3.63 -12.00 -3.37
C PRO A 49 -3.27 -11.99 -1.88
N LYS A 50 -2.01 -11.70 -1.57
CA LYS A 50 -1.61 -11.43 -0.18
C LYS A 50 -2.25 -10.13 0.27
N PHE A 51 -3.22 -10.24 1.18
CA PHE A 51 -3.71 -9.10 1.94
C PHE A 51 -2.66 -8.73 2.97
N LEU A 52 -2.24 -7.46 3.00
CA LEU A 52 -1.36 -6.99 4.06
C LEU A 52 -2.17 -7.00 5.36
N ASP A 53 -1.93 -7.98 6.22
CA ASP A 53 -2.45 -7.93 7.58
C ASP A 53 -1.79 -6.77 8.32
N GLU A 54 -2.62 -5.95 8.96
CA GLU A 54 -2.21 -4.89 9.88
C GLU A 54 -1.89 -5.46 11.27
N GLY A 55 -1.37 -6.68 11.33
CA GLY A 55 -0.94 -7.30 12.58
C GLY A 55 0.05 -6.40 13.33
N PRO A 56 0.10 -6.51 14.67
CA PRO A 56 0.90 -5.63 15.51
C PRO A 56 2.37 -5.68 15.07
N ARG A 57 2.89 -4.53 14.66
CA ARG A 57 4.31 -4.36 14.35
C ARG A 57 5.04 -3.91 15.60
N LYS A 58 6.25 -4.44 15.85
CA LYS A 58 7.17 -3.95 16.90
C LYS A 58 7.40 -2.43 16.82
N ARG A 59 7.30 -1.85 15.62
CA ARG A 59 7.28 -0.40 15.38
C ARG A 59 6.07 -0.06 14.49
N PRO A 60 4.94 0.38 15.07
CA PRO A 60 3.75 0.72 14.28
C PRO A 60 4.05 1.89 13.34
N ARG A 61 3.42 1.86 12.16
CA ARG A 61 3.42 3.01 11.25
C ARG A 61 2.44 4.05 11.78
N LEU A 62 2.60 5.31 11.37
CA LEU A 62 1.59 6.33 11.63
C LEU A 62 0.23 5.89 11.07
N THR A 63 -0.75 5.83 11.96
CA THR A 63 -2.16 5.59 11.69
C THR A 63 -2.79 6.75 10.93
N LEU A 64 -4.01 6.56 10.42
CA LEU A 64 -4.76 7.64 9.79
C LEU A 64 -5.02 8.78 10.80
N GLY A 65 -5.40 8.47 12.04
CA GLY A 65 -5.63 9.46 13.09
C GLY A 65 -4.40 10.32 13.37
N GLU A 66 -3.23 9.70 13.55
CA GLU A 66 -1.98 10.45 13.72
C GLU A 66 -1.65 11.32 12.49
N ARG A 67 -1.95 10.84 11.27
CA ARG A 67 -1.77 11.63 10.04
C ARG A 67 -2.75 12.82 9.97
N VAL A 68 -3.96 12.70 10.51
CA VAL A 68 -4.91 13.82 10.60
C VAL A 68 -4.40 14.91 11.53
N VAL A 69 -3.81 14.55 12.67
CA VAL A 69 -3.17 15.51 13.58
C VAL A 69 -2.01 16.24 12.88
N ILE A 70 -1.18 15.53 12.12
CA ILE A 70 -0.12 16.15 11.29
C ILE A 70 -0.74 17.13 10.28
N ASP A 71 -1.83 16.75 9.61
CA ASP A 71 -2.50 17.57 8.61
C ASP A 71 -3.05 18.88 9.20
N VAL A 72 -3.74 18.80 10.33
CA VAL A 72 -4.23 19.97 11.08
C VAL A 72 -3.05 20.82 11.55
N GLY A 73 -2.03 20.22 12.15
CA GLY A 73 -0.84 20.92 12.62
C GLY A 73 -0.09 21.66 11.51
N VAL A 74 0.01 21.04 10.32
CA VAL A 74 0.60 21.65 9.13
C VAL A 74 -0.22 22.86 8.67
N ARG A 75 -1.55 22.74 8.58
CA ARG A 75 -2.45 23.85 8.21
C ARG A 75 -2.38 25.02 9.20
N MET A 76 -2.26 24.71 10.48
CA MET A 76 -2.09 25.70 11.55
C MET A 76 -0.67 26.28 11.66
N GLY A 77 0.29 25.80 10.86
CA GLY A 77 1.68 26.26 10.91
C GLY A 77 2.44 25.87 12.20
N ARG A 78 2.01 24.83 12.91
CA ARG A 78 2.62 24.36 14.17
C ARG A 78 4.05 23.84 13.94
N SER A 79 4.92 23.92 14.95
CA SER A 79 6.26 23.35 14.83
C SER A 79 6.21 21.81 14.76
N ILE A 80 7.18 21.20 14.07
CA ILE A 80 7.33 19.73 14.03
C ILE A 80 7.40 19.15 15.45
N ARG A 81 8.06 19.85 16.39
CA ARG A 81 8.17 19.43 17.78
C ARG A 81 6.80 19.42 18.48
N LYS A 82 6.00 20.48 18.30
CA LYS A 82 4.65 20.57 18.88
C LYS A 82 3.73 19.48 18.35
N ILE A 83 3.76 19.23 17.04
CA ILE A 83 2.98 18.14 16.42
C ILE A 83 3.44 16.78 16.97
N ALA A 84 4.76 16.60 17.14
CA ALA A 84 5.31 15.34 17.62
C ALA A 84 4.97 15.07 19.11
N GLU A 85 4.98 16.11 19.92
CA GLU A 85 4.54 16.09 21.33
C GLU A 85 3.07 15.69 21.43
N GLU A 86 2.19 16.34 20.66
CA GLU A 86 0.75 16.02 20.59
C GLU A 86 0.49 14.55 20.16
N LEU A 87 1.38 13.99 19.34
CA LEU A 87 1.30 12.60 18.88
C LEU A 87 1.97 11.58 19.81
N GLY A 88 2.74 12.01 20.81
CA GLY A 88 3.64 11.12 21.57
C GLY A 88 4.67 10.41 20.67
N ARG A 89 5.16 11.08 19.63
CA ARG A 89 6.13 10.53 18.66
C ARG A 89 7.42 11.33 18.62
N ALA A 90 8.48 10.72 18.09
CA ALA A 90 9.73 11.43 17.84
C ALA A 90 9.54 12.53 16.77
N PRO A 91 10.11 13.74 16.93
CA PRO A 91 10.04 14.81 15.93
C PRO A 91 10.53 14.40 14.53
N SER A 92 11.51 13.50 14.47
CA SER A 92 12.03 12.96 13.21
C SER A 92 10.99 12.14 12.44
N THR A 93 10.02 11.52 13.13
CA THR A 93 8.90 10.81 12.51
C THR A 93 7.99 11.77 11.76
N VAL A 94 7.59 12.88 12.40
CA VAL A 94 6.74 13.91 11.80
C VAL A 94 7.45 14.60 10.64
N MET A 95 8.74 14.96 10.81
CA MET A 95 9.56 15.54 9.74
C MET A 95 9.57 14.65 8.49
N ARG A 96 9.97 13.37 8.66
CA ARG A 96 10.06 12.41 7.55
C ARG A 96 8.71 12.12 6.92
N GLU A 97 7.64 12.18 7.70
CA GLU A 97 6.28 12.01 7.21
C GLU A 97 5.87 13.18 6.30
N ILE A 98 6.09 14.42 6.75
CA ILE A 98 5.83 15.63 5.96
C ILE A 98 6.70 15.65 4.71
N GLU A 99 8.01 15.42 4.82
CA GLU A 99 8.93 15.42 3.67
C GLU A 99 8.56 14.40 2.59
N ARG A 100 8.10 13.21 2.98
CA ARG A 100 7.76 12.15 2.01
C ARG A 100 6.38 12.27 1.39
N ASN A 101 5.47 13.04 2.02
CA ASN A 101 4.06 13.05 1.64
C ASN A 101 3.48 14.44 1.36
N ALA A 102 4.09 15.52 1.82
CA ALA A 102 3.63 16.86 1.44
C ALA A 102 4.11 17.26 0.05
N PHE A 103 3.34 18.14 -0.60
CA PHE A 103 3.77 18.83 -1.81
C PHE A 103 4.13 20.28 -1.47
N CYS A 104 5.40 20.67 -1.67
CA CYS A 104 5.83 22.07 -1.65
C CYS A 104 7.21 22.26 -2.28
N TYR A 105 7.47 23.48 -2.76
CA TYR A 105 8.82 23.96 -3.05
C TYR A 105 9.52 24.32 -1.74
N GLY A 106 10.40 23.44 -1.26
CA GLY A 106 11.21 23.66 -0.05
C GLY A 106 10.77 22.84 1.17
N ARG A 107 11.48 23.02 2.29
CA ARG A 107 11.24 22.28 3.54
C ARG A 107 10.24 23.00 4.44
N TYR A 108 9.46 22.21 5.18
CA TYR A 108 8.50 22.75 6.15
C TYR A 108 9.20 23.61 7.21
N ARG A 109 8.68 24.84 7.43
CA ARG A 109 9.19 25.81 8.41
C ARG A 109 10.70 26.04 8.30
N GLN A 110 11.22 26.11 7.07
CA GLN A 110 12.65 26.28 6.80
C GLN A 110 13.24 27.52 7.48
N ARG A 111 12.48 28.61 7.64
CA ARG A 111 12.93 29.83 8.34
C ARG A 111 13.19 29.62 9.84
N TYR A 112 12.52 28.67 10.46
CA TYR A 112 12.58 28.45 11.92
C TYR A 112 13.59 27.36 12.31
N ARG A 113 14.41 26.90 11.37
CA ARG A 113 15.45 25.90 11.63
C ARG A 113 16.71 26.58 12.16
N PHE A 114 17.40 25.91 13.08
CA PHE A 114 18.74 26.31 13.50
C PHE A 114 19.68 26.40 12.29
N GLY A 115 20.37 27.54 12.14
CA GLY A 115 21.23 27.83 11.00
C GLY A 115 20.50 28.27 9.72
N ALA A 116 19.23 28.65 9.78
CA ALA A 116 18.52 29.21 8.63
C ALA A 116 19.15 30.56 8.18
N PRO A 117 19.24 30.85 6.87
CA PRO A 117 19.82 32.10 6.38
C PRO A 117 19.08 33.32 6.94
N LYS A 118 19.82 34.32 7.47
CA LYS A 118 19.26 35.59 7.97
C LYS A 118 18.47 36.35 6.89
N LYS A 119 18.83 36.22 5.61
CA LYS A 119 18.03 36.70 4.48
C LYS A 119 16.82 35.77 4.30
N GLY A 120 15.69 36.15 4.88
CA GLY A 120 14.47 35.34 5.00
C GLY A 120 13.98 34.68 3.70
N GLY A 121 14.42 33.45 3.42
CA GLY A 121 13.91 32.64 2.31
C GLY A 121 12.46 32.23 2.55
N ARG A 122 11.58 32.14 1.53
CA ARG A 122 10.13 31.87 1.72
C ARG A 122 9.89 30.59 2.53
N ASP A 123 8.98 30.64 3.51
CA ASP A 123 8.56 29.42 4.19
C ASP A 123 7.71 28.58 3.24
N ALA A 124 8.17 27.37 2.96
CA ALA A 124 7.40 26.42 2.20
C ALA A 124 6.10 26.14 2.98
N LYS A 125 4.97 26.27 2.28
CA LYS A 125 3.65 25.84 2.76
C LYS A 125 3.37 24.43 2.23
N PRO A 126 3.82 23.36 2.92
CA PRO A 126 3.53 21.99 2.51
C PRO A 126 2.03 21.78 2.44
N ARG A 127 1.55 21.43 1.24
CA ARG A 127 0.23 20.86 1.08
C ARG A 127 0.30 19.41 1.54
N TYR A 128 0.01 19.20 2.81
CA TYR A 128 -0.19 17.86 3.37
C TYR A 128 -1.68 17.50 3.30
N ARG A 129 -1.98 16.21 3.09
CA ARG A 129 -3.34 15.65 3.15
C ARG A 129 -3.26 14.25 3.75
N ALA A 130 -3.91 14.04 4.90
CA ALA A 130 -3.80 12.80 5.67
C ALA A 130 -4.20 11.55 4.86
N ALA A 131 -5.36 11.59 4.20
CA ALA A 131 -5.88 10.48 3.40
C ALA A 131 -4.93 10.09 2.25
N GLY A 132 -4.40 11.07 1.53
CA GLY A 132 -3.44 10.83 0.44
C GLY A 132 -2.10 10.32 0.94
N ALA A 133 -1.66 10.73 2.14
CA ALA A 133 -0.46 10.21 2.77
C ALA A 133 -0.64 8.76 3.23
N GLN A 134 -1.79 8.42 3.80
CA GLN A 134 -2.16 7.06 4.19
C GLN A 134 -2.20 6.11 2.99
N ALA A 135 -2.89 6.49 1.91
CA ALA A 135 -2.97 5.69 0.68
C ALA A 135 -1.58 5.41 0.09
N ARG A 136 -0.70 6.42 0.03
CA ARG A 136 0.69 6.26 -0.42
C ARG A 136 1.50 5.36 0.51
N ALA A 137 1.34 5.49 1.82
CA ALA A 137 2.01 4.62 2.79
C ALA A 137 1.59 3.16 2.62
N GLN A 138 0.29 2.90 2.42
CA GLN A 138 -0.24 1.56 2.13
C GLN A 138 0.28 1.02 0.79
N GLN A 139 0.36 1.85 -0.25
CA GLN A 139 0.93 1.44 -1.54
C GLN A 139 2.40 1.07 -1.43
N ARG A 140 3.23 1.92 -0.78
CA ARG A 140 4.67 1.65 -0.56
C ARG A 140 4.88 0.41 0.32
N ALA A 141 3.99 0.16 1.28
CA ALA A 141 4.04 -1.01 2.15
C ALA A 141 3.87 -2.33 1.40
N ARG A 142 3.23 -2.34 0.24
CA ARG A 142 3.01 -3.56 -0.57
C ARG A 142 4.31 -4.19 -1.04
N ARG A 143 5.36 -3.39 -1.27
CA ARG A 143 6.70 -3.82 -1.71
C ARG A 143 6.67 -5.10 -2.59
N PRO A 144 5.90 -5.11 -3.68
CA PRO A 144 5.78 -6.30 -4.51
C PRO A 144 7.16 -6.64 -5.08
N LYS A 145 7.62 -7.87 -4.88
CA LYS A 145 8.78 -8.40 -5.58
C LYS A 145 8.27 -9.02 -6.89
N PRO A 146 8.89 -8.74 -8.04
CA PRO A 146 8.50 -9.41 -9.27
C PRO A 146 8.68 -10.94 -9.07
N GLY A 147 7.70 -11.72 -9.49
CA GLY A 147 7.77 -13.18 -9.40
C GLY A 147 8.81 -13.73 -10.39
N LYS A 148 9.36 -14.92 -10.12
CA LYS A 148 10.39 -15.55 -10.97
C LYS A 148 9.96 -15.68 -12.43
N LEU A 149 8.69 -16.06 -12.66
CA LEU A 149 8.11 -16.21 -14.00
C LEU A 149 7.94 -14.87 -14.73
N ALA A 150 7.73 -13.77 -13.99
CA ALA A 150 7.59 -12.44 -14.61
C ALA A 150 8.93 -11.86 -15.08
N VAL A 151 10.05 -12.37 -14.55
CA VAL A 151 11.40 -11.89 -14.87
C VAL A 151 12.13 -12.82 -15.84
N ASN A 152 11.86 -14.13 -15.79
CA ASN A 152 12.54 -15.14 -16.60
C ASN A 152 11.57 -15.75 -17.61
N ALA A 153 11.63 -15.29 -18.86
CA ALA A 153 10.78 -15.74 -19.96
C ALA A 153 10.93 -17.24 -20.25
N ARG A 154 12.17 -17.76 -20.25
CA ARG A 154 12.42 -19.20 -20.48
C ARG A 154 11.74 -20.06 -19.41
N LEU A 155 11.83 -19.66 -18.15
CA LEU A 155 11.16 -20.36 -17.05
C LEU A 155 9.63 -20.26 -17.17
N HIS A 156 9.12 -19.10 -17.58
CA HIS A 156 7.70 -18.89 -17.85
C HIS A 156 7.17 -19.85 -18.92
N ASP A 157 7.84 -19.91 -20.08
CA ASP A 157 7.40 -20.70 -21.22
C ASP A 157 7.45 -22.21 -20.93
N GLU A 158 8.49 -22.67 -20.22
CA GLU A 158 8.58 -24.07 -19.77
C GLU A 158 7.44 -24.44 -18.82
N VAL A 159 7.13 -23.58 -17.86
CA VAL A 159 6.00 -23.79 -16.94
C VAL A 159 4.68 -23.79 -17.70
N GLN A 160 4.51 -22.88 -18.66
CA GLN A 160 3.29 -22.76 -19.46
C GLN A 160 3.06 -24.01 -20.32
N THR A 161 4.09 -24.49 -21.01
CA THR A 161 4.03 -25.71 -21.83
C THR A 161 3.60 -26.91 -20.98
N ARG A 162 4.22 -27.10 -19.81
CA ARG A 162 3.87 -28.23 -18.94
C ARG A 162 2.49 -28.10 -18.31
N LEU A 163 2.01 -26.88 -18.06
CA LEU A 163 0.63 -26.67 -17.63
C LEU A 163 -0.38 -27.05 -18.73
N LEU A 164 -0.07 -26.76 -20.01
CA LEU A 164 -0.89 -27.19 -21.15
C LEU A 164 -0.91 -28.72 -21.30
N GLU A 165 0.20 -29.38 -20.98
CA GLU A 165 0.31 -30.84 -20.89
C GLU A 165 -0.34 -31.44 -19.62
N LYS A 166 -1.06 -30.63 -18.84
CA LYS A 166 -1.80 -31.01 -17.63
C LYS A 166 -0.93 -31.55 -16.49
N TYR A 167 0.35 -31.21 -16.44
CA TYR A 167 1.16 -31.51 -15.26
C TYR A 167 0.69 -30.68 -14.06
N SER A 168 0.67 -31.31 -12.88
CA SER A 168 0.40 -30.59 -11.63
C SER A 168 1.53 -29.61 -11.28
N PRO A 169 1.26 -28.52 -10.55
CA PRO A 169 2.29 -27.59 -10.10
C PRO A 169 3.46 -28.26 -9.35
N GLN A 170 3.16 -29.28 -8.53
CA GLN A 170 4.15 -30.05 -7.79
C GLN A 170 5.06 -30.88 -8.72
N GLN A 171 4.48 -31.47 -9.78
CA GLN A 171 5.22 -32.22 -10.80
C GLN A 171 6.12 -31.31 -11.65
N ILE A 172 5.66 -30.11 -11.98
CA ILE A 172 6.45 -29.11 -12.71
C ILE A 172 7.64 -28.68 -11.85
N ALA A 173 7.40 -28.30 -10.59
CA ALA A 173 8.44 -27.83 -9.67
C ALA A 173 9.56 -28.87 -9.46
N ARG A 174 9.23 -30.16 -9.33
CA ARG A 174 10.23 -31.23 -9.18
C ARG A 174 11.10 -31.45 -10.42
N ARG A 175 10.59 -31.12 -11.60
CA ARG A 175 11.26 -31.33 -12.89
C ARG A 175 11.95 -30.06 -13.42
N LEU A 176 11.84 -28.94 -12.73
CA LEU A 176 12.58 -27.73 -13.06
C LEU A 176 13.94 -27.81 -12.36
N GLN A 177 15.02 -27.79 -13.13
CA GLN A 177 16.35 -27.59 -12.57
C GLN A 177 16.55 -26.08 -12.39
N LEU A 178 16.69 -25.64 -11.13
CA LEU A 178 16.90 -24.25 -10.75
C LEU A 178 18.38 -23.87 -10.78
#